data_AF-A0A385AC99-F1
#
_entry.id   AF-A0A385AC99-F1
#
_cell.length_a   1.000
_cell.length_b   1.000
_cell.length_c   1.000
_cell.angle_alpha   90.00
_cell.angle_beta   90.00
_cell.angle_gamma   90.00
#
_symmetry.space_group_name_H-M   'P 1'
#
loop_
_entity.id
_entity.type
_entity.pdbx_description
1 polymer ?
#
loop_
_entity_poly.entity_id
_entity_poly.type
_entity_poly.pdbx_seq_one_letter_code
_entity_poly.pdbx_strand_id
1 'polypeptide(L)' 'MVNTILKEADLFCPNSVRINFTIYQTFIKKANYYSN' A
#
# COMPACT_ATOMS: atom_id res chain seq x y z
N MET A 1 -16.27 14.79 3.90
CA MET A 1 -16.24 13.58 4.74
C MET A 1 -15.34 12.49 4.16
N VAL A 2 -15.51 12.03 2.91
CA VAL A 2 -14.62 11.01 2.30
C VAL A 2 -13.17 11.48 2.12
N ASN A 3 -12.96 12.73 1.66
CA ASN A 3 -11.61 13.34 1.60
C ASN A 3 -10.96 13.51 2.98
N THR A 4 -11.77 13.54 4.04
CA THR A 4 -11.29 13.65 5.42
C THR A 4 -10.82 12.28 5.91
N ILE A 5 -11.62 11.22 5.66
CA ILE A 5 -11.28 9.84 6.03
C ILE A 5 -10.02 9.34 5.32
N LEU A 6 -9.89 9.61 4.01
CA LEU A 6 -8.69 9.23 3.25
C LEU A 6 -7.43 9.95 3.75
N LYS A 7 -7.55 11.23 4.12
CA LYS A 7 -6.44 12.02 4.69
C LYS A 7 -6.05 11.56 6.09
N GLU A 8 -7.03 11.24 6.94
CA GLU A 8 -6.78 10.67 8.26
C GLU A 8 -6.12 9.29 8.14
N ALA A 9 -6.59 8.44 7.23
CA ALA A 9 -5.97 7.14 6.98
C ALA A 9 -4.51 7.27 6.53
N ASP A 10 -4.16 8.23 5.68
CA ASP A 10 -2.76 8.46 5.27
C ASP A 10 -1.90 9.02 6.42
N LEU A 11 -2.48 9.88 7.26
CA LEU A 11 -1.81 10.50 8.41
C LEU A 11 -1.57 9.51 9.57
N PHE A 12 -2.52 8.60 9.82
CA PHE A 12 -2.43 7.59 10.88
C PHE A 12 -1.73 6.30 10.44
N CYS A 13 -1.47 6.10 9.15
CA CYS A 13 -0.78 4.91 8.68
C CYS A 13 0.74 5.07 8.87
N PRO A 14 1.36 4.38 9.85
CA PRO A 14 2.78 4.55 10.14
C PRO A 14 3.62 4.12 8.93
N ASN A 15 4.77 4.75 8.75
CA ASN A 15 5.64 4.56 7.58
C ASN A 15 5.99 3.08 7.31
N SER A 16 6.18 2.30 8.36
CA SER A 16 6.44 0.86 8.28
C SER A 16 5.28 0.07 7.64
N VAL A 17 4.03 0.43 7.92
CA VAL A 17 2.84 -0.24 7.36
C VAL A 17 2.67 0.11 5.88
N ARG A 18 2.84 1.39 5.51
CA ARG A 18 2.82 1.83 4.10
C ARG A 18 3.91 1.15 3.27
N ILE A 19 5.12 1.04 3.82
CA ILE A 19 6.25 0.35 3.18
C ILE A 19 5.95 -1.15 3.03
N ASN A 20 5.48 -1.81 4.10
CA ASN A 20 5.21 -3.25 4.07
C ASN A 20 4.10 -3.60 3.06
N PHE A 21 3.05 -2.78 3.00
CA PHE A 21 1.97 -2.94 2.03
C PHE A 21 2.44 -2.70 0.59
N THR A 22 3.28 -1.70 0.35
CA THR A 22 3.86 -1.42 -0.97
C THR A 22 4.79 -2.53 -1.43
N ILE A 23 5.63 -3.06 -0.54
CA ILE A 23 6.53 -4.18 -0.83
C ILE A 23 5.70 -5.43 -1.20
N TYR A 24 4.66 -5.75 -0.42
CA TYR A 24 3.81 -6.91 -0.70
C TYR A 24 3.09 -6.78 -2.05
N GLN A 25 2.50 -5.63 -2.35
CA GLN A 25 1.88 -5.37 -3.64
C GLN A 25 2.88 -5.46 -4.80
N THR A 26 4.08 -4.91 -4.62
CA THR A 26 5.14 -4.95 -5.63
C THR A 26 5.59 -6.38 -5.87
N PHE A 27 5.78 -7.16 -4.81
CA PHE A 27 6.17 -8.56 -4.88
C PHE A 27 5.12 -9.39 -5.62
N ILE A 28 3.84 -9.23 -5.28
CA ILE A 28 2.75 -9.93 -5.97
C ILE A 28 2.69 -9.54 -7.45
N LYS A 29 2.76 -8.24 -7.77
CA LYS A 29 2.76 -7.79 -9.18
C LYS A 29 3.96 -8.36 -9.95
N LYS A 30 5.14 -8.34 -9.33
CA LYS A 30 6.37 -8.89 -9.89
C LYS A 30 6.22 -10.39 -10.14
N ALA A 31 5.78 -11.16 -9.15
CA ALA A 31 5.57 -12.59 -9.27
C ALA A 31 4.59 -12.94 -10.40
N ASN A 32 3.48 -12.20 -10.54
CA ASN A 32 2.54 -12.41 -11.64
C ASN A 32 3.12 -12.03 -13.01
N TYR A 33 3.91 -10.95 -13.11
CA TYR A 33 4.55 -10.55 -14.36
C TYR A 33 5.56 -11.58 -14.87
N TYR A 34 6.36 -12.18 -13.97
CA TYR A 34 7.30 -13.25 -14.36
C TYR A 34 6.63 -14.62 -14.56
N SER A 35 5.35 -14.76 -14.17
CA SER A 35 4.59 -16.00 -14.30
C SER A 35 3.68 -16.03 -15.53
N ASN A 36 3.59 -14.95 -16.30
CA ASN A 36 2.93 -14.87 -17.61
C ASN A 36 3.97 -14.80 -18.72
#